data_AF-A0AAZ1XUN3-F1
#
_entry.id   AF-A0AAZ1XUN3-F1
#
_cell.length_a   1.000
_cell.length_b   1.000
_cell.length_c   1.000
_cell.angle_alpha   90.00
_cell.angle_beta   90.00
_cell.angle_gamma   90.00
#
_symmetry.space_group_name_H-M   'P 1'
#
loop_
_entity.id
_entity.type
_entity.pdbx_description
1 polymer ?
#
loop_
_entity_poly.entity_id
_entity_poly.type
_entity_poly.pdbx_seq_one_letter_code
_entity_poly.pdbx_strand_id
1 'polypeptide(L)'
;MVKLANPLYTQWILEAIKKVKKQKQRPSEERICNAVSMSHGLDRKTVLEQLELSVKDGTILKVTNKGLNSYKDPDNPGRLALPKPKGKPGLDWNKLIKRALEGLHEPGGSSLKNIERFLKCQADVAAYLSGSGSMGPGLFHQQLRVALKRAVAHGRVAKQGPLFQLISRSSSQDDGTGTVSLESLPPVRLLPHEKDKPVAEPIPICSFCLGTKEQNRDKKPEELISCADCGNSGHPSCLKFSPELTARVKALWWQCIECKTCSSCQDQGKNADNMLFCDSCDRGFHMECCDPPLTRMPKGMWICQICQPRKKGKKLLHEKAAQIKRRYNAPLGRPKNRYTNAFN
;
A
#
# COMPACT_ATOMS: atom_id res chain seq x y z
N MET A 1 10.39 -31.03 32.03
CA MET A 1 9.48 -31.04 30.86
C MET A 1 8.98 -29.63 30.64
N VAL A 2 9.22 -29.03 29.48
CA VAL A 2 8.67 -27.71 29.14
C VAL A 2 7.17 -27.91 28.89
N LYS A 3 6.30 -27.33 29.73
CA LYS A 3 4.86 -27.29 29.45
C LYS A 3 4.67 -26.41 28.20
N LEU A 4 4.21 -26.99 27.11
CA LEU A 4 3.83 -26.26 25.89
C LEU A 4 2.33 -25.97 25.93
N ALA A 5 1.89 -24.90 25.26
CA ALA A 5 0.47 -24.64 25.09
C ALA A 5 -0.18 -25.75 24.25
N ASN A 6 -1.39 -26.13 24.60
CA ASN A 6 -2.18 -27.04 23.79
C ASN A 6 -2.64 -26.29 22.52
N PRO A 7 -2.27 -26.77 21.32
CA PRO A 7 -2.54 -26.05 20.07
C PRO A 7 -4.05 -25.83 19.81
N LEU A 8 -4.91 -26.75 20.27
CA LEU A 8 -6.36 -26.60 20.15
C LEU A 8 -6.88 -25.44 21.01
N TYR A 9 -6.39 -25.35 22.25
CA TYR A 9 -6.78 -24.28 23.17
C TYR A 9 -6.21 -22.93 22.73
N THR A 10 -4.99 -22.90 22.21
CA THR A 10 -4.39 -21.70 21.59
C THR A 10 -5.25 -21.21 20.42
N GLN A 11 -5.74 -22.11 19.57
CA GLN A 11 -6.64 -21.74 18.47
C GLN A 11 -7.94 -21.10 18.98
N TRP A 12 -8.61 -21.70 19.96
CA TRP A 12 -9.83 -21.14 20.53
C TRP A 12 -9.61 -19.78 21.21
N ILE A 13 -8.46 -19.60 21.87
CA ILE A 13 -8.07 -18.31 22.44
C ILE A 13 -7.84 -17.26 21.33
N LEU A 14 -7.20 -17.62 20.22
CA LEU A 14 -7.01 -16.72 19.08
C LEU A 14 -8.35 -16.32 18.43
N GLU A 15 -9.29 -17.26 18.30
CA GLU A 15 -10.64 -17.00 17.83
C GLU A 15 -11.40 -16.05 18.77
N ALA A 16 -11.27 -16.25 20.08
CA ALA A 16 -11.82 -15.34 21.09
C ALA A 16 -11.21 -13.93 20.99
N ILE A 17 -9.89 -13.81 20.81
CA ILE A 17 -9.22 -12.52 20.59
C ILE A 17 -9.76 -11.85 19.32
N LYS A 18 -9.94 -12.58 18.22
CA LYS A 18 -10.52 -12.06 16.97
C LYS A 18 -11.96 -11.58 17.18
N LYS A 19 -12.79 -12.35 17.89
CA LYS A 19 -14.19 -12.00 18.22
C LYS A 19 -14.27 -10.72 19.06
N VAL A 20 -13.45 -10.61 20.11
CA VAL A 20 -13.41 -9.42 20.98
C VAL A 20 -12.94 -8.18 20.20
N LYS A 21 -11.93 -8.33 19.31
CA LYS A 21 -11.49 -7.24 18.41
C LYS A 21 -12.56 -6.83 17.40
N LYS A 22 -13.32 -7.78 16.84
CA LYS A 22 -14.45 -7.51 15.93
C LYS A 22 -15.53 -6.66 16.60
N GLN A 23 -15.75 -6.86 17.90
CA GLN A 23 -16.66 -6.06 18.73
C GLN A 23 -16.09 -4.70 19.15
N LYS A 24 -14.93 -4.28 18.61
CA LYS A 24 -14.20 -3.07 19.00
C LYS A 24 -13.85 -3.00 20.50
N GLN A 25 -13.78 -4.16 21.13
CA GLN A 25 -13.45 -4.30 22.55
C GLN A 25 -11.99 -4.71 22.74
N ARG A 26 -11.41 -4.35 23.89
CA ARG A 26 -10.07 -4.77 24.31
C ARG A 26 -10.05 -6.27 24.65
N PRO A 27 -9.14 -7.08 24.08
CA PRO A 27 -8.93 -8.47 24.49
C PRO A 27 -8.20 -8.56 25.84
N SER A 28 -8.95 -8.40 26.94
CA SER A 28 -8.48 -8.65 28.31
C SER A 28 -8.63 -10.12 28.68
N GLU A 29 -7.97 -10.55 29.75
CA GLU A 29 -8.08 -11.92 30.29
C GLU A 29 -9.54 -12.31 30.53
N GLU A 30 -10.30 -11.41 31.16
CA GLU A 30 -11.71 -11.60 31.46
C GLU A 30 -12.57 -11.80 30.19
N ARG A 31 -12.38 -10.95 29.18
CA ARG A 31 -13.14 -11.03 27.93
C ARG A 31 -12.80 -12.26 27.10
N ILE A 32 -11.53 -12.67 27.13
CA ILE A 32 -11.07 -13.90 26.48
C ILE A 32 -11.66 -15.12 27.18
N CYS A 33 -11.59 -15.17 28.52
CA CYS A 33 -12.18 -16.27 29.29
C CYS A 33 -13.68 -16.39 29.03
N ASN A 34 -14.43 -15.29 29.07
CA ASN A 34 -15.86 -15.30 28.82
C ASN A 34 -16.18 -15.73 27.38
N ALA A 35 -15.42 -15.25 26.38
CA ALA A 35 -15.64 -15.62 24.98
C ALA A 35 -15.32 -17.10 24.70
N VAL A 36 -14.26 -17.64 25.30
CA VAL A 36 -13.89 -19.06 25.16
C VAL A 36 -14.88 -19.94 25.91
N SER A 37 -15.29 -19.57 27.13
CA SER A 37 -16.28 -20.31 27.92
C SER A 37 -17.64 -20.37 27.22
N MET A 38 -18.10 -19.25 26.65
CA MET A 38 -19.36 -19.20 25.89
C MET A 38 -19.34 -20.01 24.58
N SER A 39 -18.18 -20.13 23.92
CA SER A 39 -18.10 -20.75 22.59
C SER A 39 -17.67 -22.23 22.66
N HIS A 40 -16.89 -22.61 23.67
CA HIS A 40 -16.24 -23.92 23.77
C HIS A 40 -16.38 -24.57 25.16
N GLY A 41 -17.05 -23.94 26.13
CA GLY A 41 -17.36 -24.54 27.43
C GLY A 41 -16.15 -24.74 28.36
N LEU A 42 -14.99 -24.17 28.05
CA LEU A 42 -13.79 -24.28 28.87
C LEU A 42 -13.88 -23.49 30.17
N ASP A 43 -13.27 -24.03 31.22
CA ASP A 43 -13.16 -23.39 32.51
C ASP A 43 -12.14 -22.24 32.49
N ARG A 44 -12.41 -21.21 33.30
CA ARG A 44 -11.57 -20.01 33.40
C ARG A 44 -10.11 -20.33 33.74
N LYS A 45 -9.86 -21.32 34.59
CA LYS A 45 -8.52 -21.64 35.09
C LYS A 45 -7.66 -22.22 33.96
N THR A 46 -8.21 -23.17 33.20
CA THR A 46 -7.57 -23.74 32.03
C THR A 46 -7.31 -22.69 30.95
N VAL A 47 -8.27 -21.79 30.67
CA VAL A 47 -8.05 -20.72 29.67
C VAL A 47 -6.89 -19.81 30.07
N LEU A 48 -6.78 -19.42 31.34
CA LEU A 48 -5.68 -18.57 31.81
C LEU A 48 -4.32 -19.28 31.76
N GLU A 49 -4.25 -20.55 32.18
CA GLU A 49 -3.00 -21.34 32.08
C GLU A 49 -2.56 -21.45 30.62
N GLN A 50 -3.47 -21.76 29.71
CA GLN A 50 -3.17 -21.92 28.28
C GLN A 50 -2.82 -20.59 27.60
N LEU A 51 -3.46 -19.49 28.01
CA LEU A 51 -3.11 -18.15 27.54
C LEU A 51 -1.71 -17.76 27.99
N GLU A 52 -1.32 -18.07 29.24
CA GLU A 52 0.04 -17.80 29.73
C GLU A 52 1.09 -18.64 29.00
N LEU A 53 0.82 -19.93 28.78
CA LEU A 53 1.70 -20.82 28.02
C LEU A 53 1.86 -20.33 26.57
N SER A 54 0.76 -19.92 25.92
CA SER A 54 0.76 -19.38 24.56
C SER A 54 1.51 -18.04 24.45
N VAL A 55 1.61 -17.29 25.55
CA VAL A 55 2.45 -16.08 25.61
C VAL A 55 3.93 -16.44 25.76
N LYS A 56 4.25 -17.49 26.51
CA LYS A 56 5.63 -17.96 26.71
C LYS A 56 6.24 -18.56 25.44
N ASP A 57 5.45 -19.29 24.67
CA ASP A 57 5.91 -19.89 23.39
C ASP A 57 5.83 -18.94 22.19
N GLY A 58 5.25 -17.75 22.38
CA GLY A 58 5.18 -16.69 21.37
C GLY A 58 4.02 -16.83 20.37
N THR A 59 3.14 -17.81 20.54
CA THR A 59 1.92 -17.96 19.72
C THR A 59 0.87 -16.89 20.00
N ILE A 60 0.95 -16.19 21.14
CA ILE A 60 0.13 -15.04 21.50
C ILE A 60 1.01 -13.92 22.07
N LEU A 61 0.81 -12.68 21.60
CA LEU A 61 1.51 -11.52 22.12
C LEU A 61 0.74 -10.86 23.27
N LYS A 62 1.40 -10.68 24.41
CA LYS A 62 0.91 -9.87 25.53
C LYS A 62 1.47 -8.45 25.46
N VAL A 63 0.58 -7.46 25.52
CA VAL A 63 0.93 -6.04 25.53
C VAL A 63 0.35 -5.38 26.78
N THR A 64 1.22 -4.77 27.58
CA THR A 64 0.83 -4.05 28.79
C THR A 64 0.93 -2.55 28.56
N ASN A 65 -0.15 -1.82 28.86
CA ASN A 65 -0.20 -0.36 28.78
C ASN A 65 -0.90 0.19 30.02
N LYS A 66 -0.21 1.06 30.77
CA LYS A 66 -0.68 1.63 32.05
C LYS A 66 -1.24 0.57 33.01
N GLY A 67 -0.52 -0.55 33.17
CA GLY A 67 -0.90 -1.66 34.06
C GLY A 67 -2.00 -2.59 33.53
N LEU A 68 -2.63 -2.27 32.40
CA LEU A 68 -3.65 -3.12 31.80
C LEU A 68 -3.02 -4.03 30.73
N ASN A 69 -3.39 -5.32 30.74
CA ASN A 69 -2.93 -6.31 29.76
C ASN A 69 -3.88 -6.42 28.55
N SER A 70 -3.33 -6.66 27.37
CA SER A 70 -4.09 -6.95 26.14
C SER A 70 -3.38 -8.05 25.37
N TYR A 71 -4.14 -9.00 24.85
CA TYR A 71 -3.59 -10.14 24.11
C TYR A 71 -3.87 -9.99 22.61
N LYS A 72 -2.92 -10.41 21.78
CA LYS A 72 -2.92 -10.20 20.32
C LYS A 72 -2.37 -11.41 19.59
N ASP A 73 -2.88 -11.62 18.39
CA ASP A 73 -2.36 -12.58 17.42
C ASP A 73 -1.03 -12.06 16.82
N PRO A 74 0.09 -12.82 16.88
CA PRO A 74 1.38 -12.44 16.28
C PRO A 74 1.34 -12.25 14.76
N ASP A 75 0.47 -12.99 14.06
CA ASP A 75 0.30 -12.91 12.61
C ASP A 75 -0.64 -11.75 12.23
N ASN A 76 -1.40 -11.22 13.20
CA ASN A 76 -2.23 -10.04 13.04
C ASN A 76 -2.15 -9.07 14.23
N PRO A 77 -0.96 -8.49 14.49
CA PRO A 77 -0.69 -7.71 15.71
C PRO A 77 -1.51 -6.41 15.79
N GLY A 78 -2.12 -6.01 14.68
CA GLY A 78 -2.58 -4.64 14.47
C GLY A 78 -1.39 -3.68 14.52
N ARG A 79 -1.67 -2.40 14.76
CA ARG A 79 -0.67 -1.33 14.81
C ARG A 79 0.23 -1.47 16.06
N LEU A 80 1.20 -2.38 16.04
CA LEU A 80 2.30 -2.42 17.01
C LEU A 80 3.51 -1.73 16.38
N ALA A 81 3.96 -0.63 17.00
CA ALA A 81 5.30 -0.14 16.78
C ALA A 81 6.26 -1.11 17.49
N LEU A 82 7.08 -1.82 16.71
CA LEU A 82 8.20 -2.60 17.27
C LEU A 82 9.16 -1.64 18.00
N PRO A 83 9.65 -1.98 19.21
CA PRO A 83 10.74 -1.25 19.83
C PRO A 83 11.97 -1.34 18.92
N LYS A 84 12.53 -0.19 18.52
CA LYS A 84 13.81 -0.15 17.79
C LYS A 84 14.90 -0.79 18.68
N PRO A 85 15.76 -1.67 18.16
CA PRO A 85 16.91 -2.14 18.90
C PRO A 85 17.82 -0.94 19.22
N LYS A 86 18.09 -0.73 20.52
CA LYS A 86 19.10 0.23 20.97
C LYS A 86 20.48 -0.37 20.70
N GLY A 87 21.02 -0.08 19.52
CA GLY A 87 22.41 -0.32 19.15
C GLY A 87 22.87 0.84 18.25
N LYS A 88 24.13 1.25 18.36
CA LYS A 88 24.74 2.40 17.64
C LYS A 88 24.28 2.46 16.17
N PRO A 89 24.09 3.65 15.57
CA PRO A 89 23.56 3.78 14.22
C PRO A 89 24.48 3.06 13.22
N GLY A 90 24.07 1.86 12.80
CA GLY A 90 24.67 1.18 11.67
C GLY A 90 24.40 1.97 10.39
N LEU A 91 25.31 1.86 9.42
CA LEU A 91 25.10 2.45 8.10
C LEU A 91 23.84 1.85 7.45
N ASP A 92 22.92 2.71 7.01
CA ASP A 92 21.77 2.28 6.22
C ASP A 92 22.23 1.99 4.78
N TRP A 93 22.50 0.71 4.53
CA TRP A 93 22.95 0.23 3.22
C TRP A 93 21.98 0.55 2.08
N ASN A 94 20.67 0.66 2.32
CA ASN A 94 19.73 1.00 1.25
C ASN A 94 19.91 2.46 0.83
N LYS A 95 20.07 3.35 1.81
CA LYS A 95 20.33 4.77 1.56
C LYS A 95 21.68 4.97 0.87
N LEU A 96 22.71 4.24 1.29
CA LEU A 96 24.04 4.28 0.67
C LEU A 96 24.01 3.79 -0.78
N ILE A 97 23.40 2.63 -1.05
CA ILE A 97 23.31 2.07 -2.41
C ILE A 97 22.56 3.02 -3.33
N LYS A 98 21.42 3.57 -2.89
CA LYS A 98 20.65 4.55 -3.67
C LYS A 98 21.49 5.81 -3.96
N ARG A 99 22.09 6.40 -2.92
CA ARG A 99 22.96 7.59 -3.05
C ARG A 99 24.12 7.37 -4.00
N ALA A 100 24.75 6.19 -3.98
CA ALA A 100 25.86 5.87 -4.86
C ALA A 100 25.44 5.72 -6.32
N LEU A 101 24.35 5.00 -6.58
CA LEU A 101 23.86 4.78 -7.94
C LEU A 101 23.26 6.04 -8.56
N GLU A 102 22.67 6.93 -7.76
CA GLU A 102 22.22 8.26 -8.22
C GLU A 102 23.41 9.20 -8.44
N GLY A 103 24.35 9.26 -7.49
CA GLY A 103 25.48 10.19 -7.55
C GLY A 103 26.54 9.86 -8.61
N LEU A 104 26.64 8.61 -9.06
CA LEU A 104 27.55 8.22 -10.14
C LEU A 104 27.04 8.65 -11.53
N HIS A 105 25.76 9.00 -11.68
CA HIS A 105 25.16 9.46 -12.95
C HIS A 105 25.42 8.54 -14.16
N GLU A 106 25.57 7.22 -13.93
CA GLU A 106 25.78 6.22 -14.99
C GLU A 106 24.44 5.57 -15.37
N PRO A 107 23.79 5.96 -16.50
CA PRO A 107 22.46 5.46 -16.86
C PRO A 107 22.43 3.94 -17.14
N GLY A 108 23.57 3.33 -17.46
CA GLY A 108 23.74 1.88 -17.63
C GLY A 108 24.03 1.09 -16.36
N GLY A 109 24.10 1.77 -15.20
CA GLY A 109 24.51 1.18 -13.93
C GLY A 109 26.02 1.15 -13.72
N SER A 110 26.43 0.89 -12.48
CA SER A 110 27.81 1.01 -12.02
C SER A 110 28.36 -0.31 -11.48
N SER A 111 29.66 -0.52 -11.61
CA SER A 111 30.32 -1.70 -11.05
C SER A 111 30.42 -1.63 -9.51
N LEU A 112 30.52 -2.79 -8.85
CA LEU A 112 30.74 -2.87 -7.40
C LEU A 112 31.92 -2.01 -6.94
N LYS A 113 33.02 -2.00 -7.71
CA LYS A 113 34.24 -1.23 -7.42
C LYS A 113 34.01 0.28 -7.49
N ASN A 114 33.18 0.75 -8.43
CA ASN A 114 32.87 2.17 -8.57
C ASN A 114 31.92 2.64 -7.47
N ILE A 115 30.90 1.84 -7.15
CA ILE A 115 29.96 2.11 -6.05
C ILE A 115 30.71 2.19 -4.72
N GLU A 116 31.62 1.24 -4.48
CA GLU A 116 32.43 1.22 -3.26
C GLU A 116 33.35 2.44 -3.16
N ARG A 117 34.01 2.81 -4.25
CA ARG A 117 34.89 3.99 -4.30
C ARG A 117 34.10 5.26 -4.01
N PHE A 118 32.95 5.42 -4.66
CA PHE A 118 32.06 6.57 -4.45
C PHE A 118 31.63 6.69 -2.99
N LEU A 119 31.23 5.57 -2.37
CA LEU A 119 30.80 5.55 -0.97
C LEU A 119 31.94 5.87 -0.02
N LYS A 120 33.15 5.35 -0.26
CA LYS A 120 34.33 5.63 0.58
C LYS A 120 34.77 7.10 0.56
N CYS A 121 34.46 7.84 -0.49
CA CYS A 121 34.74 9.28 -0.59
C CYS A 121 33.74 10.15 0.19
N GLN A 122 32.67 9.58 0.76
CA GLN A 122 31.67 10.32 1.53
C GLN A 122 32.08 10.44 3.00
N ALA A 123 31.92 11.63 3.58
CA ALA A 123 32.39 11.94 4.93
C ALA A 123 31.78 11.04 6.03
N ASP A 124 30.51 10.65 5.89
CA ASP A 124 29.80 9.79 6.84
C ASP A 124 30.31 8.32 6.81
N VAL A 125 30.62 7.81 5.62
CA VAL A 125 31.17 6.46 5.43
C VAL A 125 32.66 6.43 5.80
N ALA A 126 33.42 7.47 5.45
CA ALA A 126 34.82 7.61 5.83
C ALA A 126 34.97 7.66 7.37
N ALA A 127 34.14 8.45 8.05
CA ALA A 127 34.11 8.51 9.51
C ALA A 127 33.73 7.15 10.15
N TYR A 128 32.80 6.41 9.55
CA TYR A 128 32.44 5.06 10.03
C TYR A 128 33.58 4.05 9.87
N LEU A 129 34.32 4.11 8.75
CA LEU A 129 35.46 3.24 8.48
C LEU A 129 36.67 3.56 9.38
N SER A 130 36.90 4.83 9.68
CA SER A 130 37.97 5.26 10.59
C SER A 130 37.64 5.06 12.07
N GLY A 131 36.37 5.17 12.47
CA GLY A 131 35.93 5.04 13.87
C GLY A 131 35.64 3.62 14.33
N SER A 132 35.44 2.67 13.41
CA SER A 132 35.27 1.25 13.73
C SER A 132 36.62 0.55 13.64
N GLY A 133 37.33 0.41 14.76
CA GLY A 133 38.62 -0.28 14.86
C GLY A 133 38.62 -1.78 14.54
N SER A 134 37.66 -2.27 13.75
CA SER A 134 37.50 -3.67 13.36
C SER A 134 37.04 -3.86 11.90
N MET A 135 36.64 -2.80 11.18
CA MET A 135 36.13 -2.93 9.81
C MET A 135 37.20 -2.61 8.78
N GLY A 136 38.11 -3.56 8.54
CA GLY A 136 39.11 -3.45 7.47
C GLY A 136 38.46 -3.26 6.09
N PRO A 137 39.19 -2.70 5.10
CA PRO A 137 38.67 -2.41 3.75
C PRO A 137 37.96 -3.60 3.08
N GLY A 138 38.40 -4.83 3.36
CA GLY A 138 37.79 -6.06 2.85
C GLY A 138 36.41 -6.39 3.46
N LEU A 139 36.17 -6.04 4.73
CA LEU A 139 34.87 -6.28 5.39
C LEU A 139 33.81 -5.31 4.87
N PHE A 140 34.16 -4.06 4.60
CA PHE A 140 33.26 -3.11 3.96
C PHE A 140 32.87 -3.58 2.55
N HIS A 141 33.85 -4.03 1.75
CA HIS A 141 33.61 -4.60 0.43
C HIS A 141 32.64 -5.80 0.50
N GLN A 142 32.84 -6.70 1.46
CA GLN A 142 31.97 -7.85 1.67
C GLN A 142 30.54 -7.45 2.06
N GLN A 143 30.39 -6.48 2.97
CA GLN A 143 29.08 -6.00 3.42
C GLN A 143 28.33 -5.28 2.30
N LEU A 144 29.00 -4.43 1.52
CA LEU A 144 28.42 -3.78 0.34
C LEU A 144 27.96 -4.82 -0.69
N ARG A 145 28.78 -5.84 -0.95
CA ARG A 145 28.43 -6.94 -1.87
C ARG A 145 27.19 -7.69 -1.42
N VAL A 146 27.07 -8.01 -0.12
CA VAL A 146 25.88 -8.68 0.44
C VAL A 146 24.66 -7.76 0.38
N ALA A 147 24.82 -6.47 0.68
CA ALA A 147 23.75 -5.50 0.61
C ALA A 147 23.23 -5.31 -0.82
N LEU A 148 24.11 -5.23 -1.82
CA LEU A 148 23.72 -5.18 -3.23
C LEU A 148 23.02 -6.46 -3.68
N LYS A 149 23.50 -7.65 -3.27
CA LYS A 149 22.80 -8.92 -3.53
C LYS A 149 21.37 -8.92 -2.95
N ARG A 150 21.20 -8.43 -1.72
CA ARG A 150 19.87 -8.29 -1.10
C ARG A 150 19.01 -7.27 -1.84
N ALA A 151 19.58 -6.12 -2.23
CA ALA A 151 18.86 -5.10 -2.98
C ALA A 151 18.37 -5.63 -4.34
N VAL A 152 19.15 -6.51 -4.99
CA VAL A 152 18.74 -7.23 -6.20
C VAL A 152 17.61 -8.23 -5.92
N ALA A 153 17.73 -9.06 -4.88
CA ALA A 153 16.69 -10.00 -4.49
C ALA A 153 15.36 -9.32 -4.13
N HIS A 154 15.42 -8.10 -3.58
CA HIS A 154 14.25 -7.29 -3.27
C HIS A 154 13.77 -6.40 -4.43
N GLY A 155 14.33 -6.53 -5.63
CA GLY A 155 13.88 -5.80 -6.83
C GLY A 155 14.12 -4.28 -6.77
N ARG A 156 15.06 -3.81 -5.94
CA ARG A 156 15.42 -2.38 -5.84
C ARG A 156 16.54 -2.00 -6.82
N VAL A 157 17.39 -2.97 -7.14
CA VAL A 157 18.56 -2.81 -8.01
C VAL A 157 18.53 -3.94 -9.03
N ALA A 158 18.73 -3.63 -10.30
CA ALA A 158 18.91 -4.62 -11.35
C ALA A 158 20.41 -4.94 -11.45
N LYS A 159 20.75 -6.21 -11.65
CA LYS A 159 22.11 -6.62 -11.96
C LYS A 159 22.19 -7.06 -13.41
N GLN A 160 22.94 -6.31 -14.23
CA GLN A 160 23.20 -6.64 -15.63
C GLN A 160 24.69 -6.93 -15.78
N GLY A 161 25.05 -8.22 -15.81
CA GLY A 161 26.46 -8.65 -15.84
C GLY A 161 27.26 -8.12 -14.63
N PRO A 162 28.36 -7.36 -14.82
CA PRO A 162 29.14 -6.79 -13.73
C PRO A 162 28.57 -5.48 -13.16
N LEU A 163 27.50 -4.94 -13.76
CA LEU A 163 26.93 -3.63 -13.42
C LEU A 163 25.67 -3.77 -12.56
N PHE A 164 25.54 -2.86 -11.60
CA PHE A 164 24.36 -2.69 -10.76
C PHE A 164 23.69 -1.38 -11.14
N GLN A 165 22.42 -1.45 -11.49
CA GLN A 165 21.65 -0.29 -11.91
C GLN A 165 20.50 -0.11 -10.93
N LEU A 166 20.27 1.11 -10.48
CA LEU A 166 19.06 1.40 -9.73
C LEU A 166 17.88 1.13 -10.66
N ILE A 167 16.89 0.37 -10.20
CA ILE A 167 15.65 0.25 -10.97
C ILE A 167 14.90 1.56 -10.77
N SER A 168 15.26 2.56 -11.57
CA SER A 168 14.38 3.69 -11.83
C SER A 168 13.11 3.09 -12.40
N ARG A 169 11.99 3.44 -11.79
CA ARG A 169 10.65 2.94 -12.11
C ARG A 169 10.13 3.46 -13.46
N SER A 170 11.02 3.61 -14.45
CA SER A 170 10.78 4.16 -15.78
C SER A 170 10.88 3.14 -16.91
N SER A 171 11.17 1.86 -16.65
CA SER A 171 11.15 0.84 -17.72
C SER A 171 10.56 -0.51 -17.29
N SER A 172 9.26 -0.64 -17.58
CA SER A 172 8.58 -1.81 -18.15
C SER A 172 8.71 -3.18 -17.45
N GLN A 173 7.87 -3.41 -16.45
CA GLN A 173 6.99 -4.57 -16.37
C GLN A 173 5.67 -4.15 -15.69
N ASP A 174 4.59 -4.26 -16.46
CA ASP A 174 3.25 -3.78 -16.19
C ASP A 174 2.48 -4.83 -15.39
N ASP A 175 2.50 -4.71 -14.06
CA ASP A 175 1.66 -5.52 -13.16
C ASP A 175 0.83 -4.65 -12.20
N GLY A 176 0.49 -3.43 -12.63
CA GLY A 176 -0.51 -2.58 -11.97
C GLY A 176 -0.23 -2.12 -10.53
N THR A 177 0.90 -2.50 -9.93
CA THR A 177 1.25 -2.20 -8.53
C THR A 177 2.58 -1.44 -8.43
N GLY A 178 2.68 -0.38 -9.21
CA GLY A 178 3.76 0.58 -9.06
C GLY A 178 3.49 1.57 -7.91
N THR A 179 4.48 1.90 -7.08
CA THR A 179 4.50 3.16 -6.32
C THR A 179 4.47 4.33 -7.30
N VAL A 180 3.27 4.81 -7.60
CA VAL A 180 3.04 5.98 -8.44
C VAL A 180 3.35 7.21 -7.61
N SER A 181 4.27 8.08 -8.06
CA SER A 181 4.45 9.37 -7.38
C SER A 181 3.21 10.21 -7.68
N LEU A 182 2.49 10.67 -6.64
CA LEU A 182 1.29 11.49 -6.79
C LEU A 182 1.58 12.81 -7.54
N GLU A 183 2.81 13.29 -7.50
CA GLU A 183 3.28 14.49 -8.22
C GLU A 183 3.30 14.31 -9.73
N SER A 184 3.49 13.06 -10.19
CA SER A 184 3.52 12.73 -11.63
C SER A 184 2.14 12.47 -12.23
N LEU A 185 1.11 12.37 -11.39
CA LEU A 185 -0.26 12.16 -11.84
C LEU A 185 -0.87 13.47 -12.33
N PRO A 186 -1.74 13.43 -13.36
CA PRO A 186 -2.43 14.64 -13.82
C PRO A 186 -3.23 15.31 -12.68
N PRO A 187 -3.50 16.62 -12.79
CA PRO A 187 -4.40 17.31 -11.87
C PRO A 187 -5.75 16.60 -11.81
N VAL A 188 -6.30 16.51 -10.60
CA VAL A 188 -7.65 15.97 -10.43
C VAL A 188 -8.68 16.89 -11.07
N ARG A 189 -9.78 16.32 -11.56
CA ARG A 189 -10.91 17.06 -12.14
C ARG A 189 -12.21 16.55 -11.53
N LEU A 190 -13.22 17.41 -11.46
CA LEU A 190 -14.58 17.00 -11.11
C LEU A 190 -15.16 16.12 -12.22
N LEU A 191 -15.83 15.04 -11.82
CA LEU A 191 -16.61 14.20 -12.72
C LEU A 191 -17.88 14.94 -13.17
N PRO A 192 -18.45 14.62 -14.34
CA PRO A 192 -19.66 15.28 -14.82
C PRO A 192 -20.80 15.29 -13.79
N HIS A 193 -21.04 14.16 -13.11
CA HIS A 193 -22.09 14.04 -12.09
C HIS A 193 -21.76 14.74 -10.76
N GLU A 194 -20.56 15.29 -10.58
CA GLU A 194 -20.17 16.03 -9.37
C GLU A 194 -20.32 17.55 -9.56
N LYS A 195 -20.29 18.05 -10.81
CA LYS A 195 -20.24 19.49 -11.10
C LYS A 195 -21.49 20.25 -10.67
N ASP A 196 -22.65 19.65 -10.89
CA ASP A 196 -23.95 20.29 -10.66
C ASP A 196 -24.58 19.86 -9.33
N LYS A 197 -23.87 19.05 -8.53
CA LYS A 197 -24.38 18.60 -7.24
C LYS A 197 -24.26 19.70 -6.18
N PRO A 198 -25.29 19.88 -5.35
CA PRO A 198 -25.20 20.81 -4.23
C PRO A 198 -24.07 20.40 -3.28
N VAL A 199 -23.47 21.39 -2.62
CA VAL A 199 -22.48 21.17 -1.56
C VAL A 199 -23.14 21.54 -0.25
N ALA A 200 -23.19 20.59 0.69
CA ALA A 200 -23.71 20.79 2.02
C ALA A 200 -22.89 21.86 2.77
N GLU A 201 -23.55 22.57 3.67
CA GLU A 201 -22.90 23.59 4.51
C GLU A 201 -21.79 22.96 5.38
N PRO A 202 -20.53 23.42 5.30
CA PRO A 202 -19.44 22.88 6.09
C PRO A 202 -19.64 23.07 7.59
N ILE A 203 -19.60 21.98 8.35
CA ILE A 203 -19.59 22.02 9.82
C ILE A 203 -18.18 22.47 10.27
N PRO A 204 -18.03 23.60 11.00
CA PRO A 204 -16.72 24.20 11.27
C PRO A 204 -15.92 23.51 12.40
N ILE A 205 -16.22 22.24 12.67
CA ILE A 205 -15.57 21.42 13.70
C ILE A 205 -15.21 20.04 13.14
N CYS A 206 -14.08 19.50 13.57
CA CYS A 206 -13.59 18.19 13.19
C CYS A 206 -14.35 17.08 13.93
N SER A 207 -14.98 16.15 13.20
CA SER A 207 -15.73 15.02 13.78
C SER A 207 -14.87 14.03 14.58
N PHE A 208 -13.53 14.10 14.50
CA PHE A 208 -12.61 13.16 15.15
C PHE A 208 -11.92 13.69 16.41
N CYS A 209 -11.78 15.00 16.55
CA CYS A 209 -11.14 15.64 17.71
C CYS A 209 -11.96 16.79 18.31
N LEU A 210 -13.07 17.16 17.67
CA LEU A 210 -13.95 18.27 18.04
C LEU A 210 -13.29 19.67 17.97
N GLY A 211 -12.09 19.76 17.41
CA GLY A 211 -11.37 21.02 17.21
C GLY A 211 -11.81 21.75 15.94
N THR A 212 -11.67 23.07 15.92
CA THR A 212 -11.92 23.93 14.74
C THR A 212 -10.69 23.99 13.83
N LYS A 213 -10.72 24.80 12.78
CA LYS A 213 -9.54 25.07 11.93
C LYS A 213 -8.34 25.65 12.69
N GLU A 214 -8.55 26.23 13.87
CA GLU A 214 -7.49 26.81 14.67
C GLU A 214 -6.74 25.78 15.53
N GLN A 215 -7.35 24.62 15.79
CA GLN A 215 -6.77 23.61 16.70
C GLN A 215 -7.09 22.18 16.26
N ASN A 216 -6.07 21.50 15.75
CA ASN A 216 -6.06 20.05 15.60
C ASN A 216 -5.69 19.31 16.91
N ARG A 217 -5.46 17.99 16.86
CA ARG A 217 -5.07 17.19 18.04
C ARG A 217 -3.78 17.64 18.72
N ASP A 218 -2.88 18.28 17.97
CA ASP A 218 -1.62 18.84 18.45
C ASP A 218 -1.76 20.32 18.85
N LYS A 219 -2.99 20.84 18.90
CA LYS A 219 -3.34 22.25 19.20
C LYS A 219 -2.71 23.25 18.21
N LYS A 220 -2.53 22.84 16.96
CA LYS A 220 -2.03 23.69 15.88
C LYS A 220 -3.15 24.05 14.90
N PRO A 221 -3.07 25.23 14.24
CA PRO A 221 -3.98 25.56 13.15
C PRO A 221 -3.82 24.57 11.99
N GLU A 222 -4.94 24.06 11.50
CA GLU A 222 -5.03 23.15 10.37
C GLU A 222 -6.42 23.28 9.72
N GLU A 223 -6.45 23.65 8.44
CA GLU A 223 -7.70 23.78 7.70
C GLU A 223 -8.45 22.45 7.59
N LEU A 224 -9.78 22.51 7.67
CA LEU A 224 -10.66 21.35 7.59
C LEU A 224 -10.91 20.93 6.12
N ILE A 225 -11.22 19.65 5.93
CA ILE A 225 -11.86 19.12 4.72
C ILE A 225 -13.29 18.76 5.11
N SER A 226 -14.27 19.18 4.29
CA SER A 226 -15.69 19.05 4.58
C SER A 226 -16.40 18.20 3.54
N CYS A 227 -17.25 17.29 4.00
CA CYS A 227 -18.06 16.43 3.15
C CYS A 227 -19.07 17.24 2.36
N ALA A 228 -19.10 17.07 1.04
CA ALA A 228 -20.03 17.77 0.18
C ALA A 228 -21.48 17.26 0.31
N ASP A 229 -21.72 16.05 0.85
CA ASP A 229 -23.08 15.53 1.09
C ASP A 229 -23.67 15.95 2.44
N CYS A 230 -22.88 15.87 3.51
CA CYS A 230 -23.40 15.98 4.89
C CYS A 230 -22.76 17.09 5.73
N GLY A 231 -21.81 17.83 5.17
CA GLY A 231 -21.15 18.94 5.86
C GLY A 231 -20.12 18.53 6.92
N ASN A 232 -20.11 17.26 7.37
CA ASN A 232 -19.15 16.77 8.36
C ASN A 232 -17.71 17.03 7.92
N SER A 233 -16.91 17.56 8.85
CA SER A 233 -15.56 18.00 8.58
C SER A 233 -14.51 17.23 9.35
N GLY A 234 -13.29 17.21 8.85
CA GLY A 234 -12.15 16.62 9.53
C GLY A 234 -10.83 17.28 9.16
N HIS A 235 -9.92 17.38 10.13
CA HIS A 235 -8.53 17.73 9.84
C HIS A 235 -7.88 16.65 8.99
N PRO A 236 -7.08 16.99 7.96
CA PRO A 236 -6.27 16.03 7.22
C PRO A 236 -5.45 15.09 8.11
N SER A 237 -4.83 15.62 9.17
CA SER A 237 -4.07 14.84 10.17
C SER A 237 -4.93 13.85 10.96
N CYS A 238 -6.22 14.17 11.19
CA CYS A 238 -7.18 13.28 11.84
C CYS A 238 -7.67 12.19 10.88
N LEU A 239 -7.91 12.56 9.62
CA LEU A 239 -8.27 11.67 8.51
C LEU A 239 -7.12 10.77 8.05
N LYS A 240 -5.88 11.07 8.47
CA LYS A 240 -4.65 10.38 8.05
C LYS A 240 -4.32 10.55 6.57
N PHE A 241 -4.68 11.69 6.00
CA PHE A 241 -4.30 12.05 4.64
C PHE A 241 -2.88 12.58 4.58
N SER A 242 -2.17 12.28 3.49
CA SER A 242 -0.89 12.91 3.19
C SER A 242 -1.12 14.35 2.70
N PRO A 243 -0.09 15.22 2.73
CA PRO A 243 -0.19 16.57 2.16
C PRO A 243 -0.63 16.58 0.69
N GLU A 244 -0.13 15.63 -0.10
CA GLU A 244 -0.42 15.51 -1.53
C GLU A 244 -1.88 15.09 -1.77
N LEU A 245 -2.37 14.10 -1.01
CA LEU A 245 -3.77 13.69 -1.06
C LEU A 245 -4.69 14.83 -0.61
N THR A 246 -4.31 15.53 0.45
CA THR A 246 -5.05 16.69 0.99
C THR A 246 -5.24 17.77 -0.08
N ALA A 247 -4.16 18.15 -0.77
CA ALA A 247 -4.22 19.16 -1.82
C ALA A 247 -5.16 18.74 -2.97
N ARG A 248 -5.14 17.46 -3.36
CA ARG A 248 -6.01 16.92 -4.40
C ARG A 248 -7.47 16.87 -3.95
N VAL A 249 -7.74 16.38 -2.75
CA VAL A 249 -9.10 16.26 -2.20
C VAL A 249 -9.78 17.63 -2.06
N LYS A 250 -9.04 18.67 -1.64
CA LYS A 250 -9.57 20.04 -1.55
C LYS A 250 -10.04 20.62 -2.89
N ALA A 251 -9.57 20.08 -4.01
CA ALA A 251 -9.99 20.48 -5.36
C ALA A 251 -11.17 19.67 -5.90
N LEU A 252 -11.79 18.82 -5.07
CA LEU A 252 -12.83 17.87 -5.46
C LEU A 252 -14.11 18.05 -4.65
N TRP A 253 -15.21 17.55 -5.20
CA TRP A 253 -16.45 17.34 -4.49
C TRP A 253 -16.30 16.09 -3.61
N TRP A 254 -15.66 16.26 -2.45
CA TRP A 254 -15.24 15.16 -1.61
C TRP A 254 -16.37 14.66 -0.69
N GLN A 255 -16.50 13.34 -0.57
CA GLN A 255 -17.43 12.69 0.35
C GLN A 255 -16.67 12.10 1.54
N CYS A 256 -17.24 12.14 2.76
CA CYS A 256 -16.67 11.41 3.91
C CYS A 256 -16.85 9.89 3.77
N ILE A 257 -16.28 9.12 4.70
CA ILE A 257 -16.35 7.66 4.67
C ILE A 257 -17.79 7.11 4.68
N GLU A 258 -18.68 7.73 5.45
CA GLU A 258 -20.08 7.31 5.58
C GLU A 258 -20.92 7.68 4.34
N CYS A 259 -20.58 8.78 3.65
CA CYS A 259 -21.29 9.23 2.44
C CYS A 259 -20.66 8.70 1.15
N LYS A 260 -19.54 7.97 1.24
CA LYS A 260 -18.76 7.59 0.05
C LYS A 260 -19.60 6.73 -0.89
N THR A 261 -19.71 7.14 -2.14
CA THR A 261 -20.35 6.40 -3.22
C THR A 261 -19.32 5.96 -4.26
N CYS A 262 -19.59 4.87 -4.96
CA CYS A 262 -18.70 4.45 -6.04
C CYS A 262 -18.75 5.45 -7.20
N SER A 263 -17.62 6.00 -7.62
CA SER A 263 -17.56 6.98 -8.72
C SER A 263 -17.85 6.39 -10.11
N SER A 264 -18.04 5.07 -10.21
CA SER A 264 -18.45 4.40 -11.45
C SER A 264 -19.96 4.16 -11.50
N CYS A 265 -20.53 3.49 -10.50
CA CYS A 265 -21.96 3.13 -10.48
C CYS A 265 -22.84 4.09 -9.66
N GLN A 266 -22.24 5.03 -8.93
CA GLN A 266 -22.91 6.04 -8.07
C GLN A 266 -23.73 5.45 -6.91
N ASP A 267 -23.48 4.20 -6.55
CA ASP A 267 -24.12 3.52 -5.43
C ASP A 267 -23.09 3.22 -4.32
N GLN A 268 -23.55 3.16 -3.07
CA GLN A 268 -22.78 2.58 -1.96
C GLN A 268 -22.83 1.05 -2.03
N GLY A 269 -23.98 0.50 -2.43
CA GLY A 269 -24.22 -0.93 -2.61
C GLY A 269 -24.16 -1.76 -1.32
N LYS A 270 -24.48 -3.06 -1.42
CA LYS A 270 -24.39 -4.01 -0.28
C LYS A 270 -22.96 -4.29 0.19
N ASN A 271 -21.97 -3.95 -0.63
CA ASN A 271 -20.54 -4.19 -0.41
C ASN A 271 -19.78 -2.89 -0.07
N ALA A 272 -20.45 -1.89 0.54
CA ALA A 272 -19.81 -0.61 0.91
C ALA A 272 -18.52 -0.80 1.73
N ASP A 273 -18.49 -1.80 2.62
CA ASP A 273 -17.32 -2.16 3.45
C ASP A 273 -16.09 -2.63 2.64
N ASN A 274 -16.30 -3.10 1.41
CA ASN A 274 -15.24 -3.57 0.50
C ASN A 274 -14.91 -2.55 -0.60
N MET A 275 -15.42 -1.32 -0.51
CA MET A 275 -15.13 -0.26 -1.45
C MET A 275 -13.67 0.20 -1.32
N LEU A 276 -12.96 0.30 -2.44
CA LEU A 276 -11.59 0.79 -2.52
C LEU A 276 -11.58 2.32 -2.53
N PHE A 277 -10.69 2.93 -1.76
CA PHE A 277 -10.43 4.36 -1.81
C PHE A 277 -9.12 4.63 -2.55
N CYS A 278 -9.16 5.54 -3.51
CA CYS A 278 -7.99 5.91 -4.29
C CYS A 278 -7.00 6.70 -3.43
N ASP A 279 -5.75 6.23 -3.31
CA ASP A 279 -4.70 6.94 -2.55
C ASP A 279 -4.29 8.28 -3.16
N SER A 280 -4.74 8.59 -4.40
CA SER A 280 -4.49 9.87 -5.05
C SER A 280 -5.61 10.89 -4.89
N CYS A 281 -6.88 10.47 -4.81
CA CYS A 281 -8.00 11.41 -4.84
C CYS A 281 -9.15 11.07 -3.88
N ASP A 282 -9.02 10.00 -3.11
CA ASP A 282 -9.99 9.50 -2.14
C ASP A 282 -11.38 9.16 -2.73
N ARG A 283 -11.52 9.04 -4.05
CA ARG A 283 -12.74 8.52 -4.68
C ARG A 283 -12.92 7.03 -4.40
N GLY A 284 -14.18 6.63 -4.21
CA GLY A 284 -14.58 5.26 -3.92
C GLY A 284 -14.84 4.45 -5.19
N PHE A 285 -14.42 3.19 -5.20
CA PHE A 285 -14.73 2.23 -6.27
C PHE A 285 -15.01 0.85 -5.70
N HIS A 286 -16.11 0.21 -6.12
CA HIS A 286 -16.23 -1.23 -5.92
C HIS A 286 -15.17 -1.96 -6.73
N MET A 287 -14.76 -3.14 -6.27
CA MET A 287 -13.75 -3.93 -6.96
C MET A 287 -14.21 -4.33 -8.37
N GLU A 288 -15.50 -4.66 -8.52
CA GLU A 288 -16.16 -4.95 -9.79
C GLU A 288 -16.32 -3.72 -10.72
N CYS A 289 -16.27 -2.52 -10.15
CA CYS A 289 -16.37 -1.24 -10.87
C CYS A 289 -15.00 -0.68 -11.29
N CYS A 290 -13.90 -1.39 -11.00
CA CYS A 290 -12.57 -1.03 -11.46
C CYS A 290 -12.39 -1.34 -12.96
N ASP A 291 -11.42 -0.71 -13.62
CA ASP A 291 -11.03 -1.04 -15.01
C ASP A 291 -9.55 -1.45 -15.08
N PRO A 292 -9.24 -2.76 -15.20
CA PRO A 292 -10.18 -3.89 -15.22
C PRO A 292 -10.80 -4.19 -13.84
N PRO A 293 -11.94 -4.92 -13.79
CA PRO A 293 -12.51 -5.38 -12.52
C PRO A 293 -11.51 -6.20 -11.70
N LEU A 294 -11.46 -5.95 -10.40
CA LEU A 294 -10.54 -6.61 -9.48
C LEU A 294 -11.24 -7.77 -8.78
N THR A 295 -10.55 -8.89 -8.66
CA THR A 295 -11.03 -10.08 -7.94
C THR A 295 -10.42 -10.21 -6.54
N ARG A 296 -9.36 -9.45 -6.26
CA ARG A 296 -8.66 -9.43 -4.97
C ARG A 296 -8.28 -8.00 -4.59
N MET A 297 -8.25 -7.75 -3.29
CA MET A 297 -7.81 -6.48 -2.72
C MET A 297 -6.38 -6.14 -3.19
N PRO A 298 -6.13 -4.94 -3.73
CA PRO A 298 -4.78 -4.50 -4.08
C PRO A 298 -3.83 -4.55 -2.88
N LYS A 299 -2.58 -4.93 -3.11
CA LYS A 299 -1.53 -4.84 -2.08
C LYS A 299 -0.85 -3.48 -2.17
N GLY A 300 -0.85 -2.74 -1.07
CA GLY A 300 -0.22 -1.42 -1.01
C GLY A 300 -1.09 -0.35 -1.65
N MET A 301 -0.45 0.64 -2.26
CA MET A 301 -1.15 1.79 -2.83
C MET A 301 -1.98 1.40 -4.05
N TRP A 302 -3.18 1.96 -4.16
CA TRP A 302 -4.07 1.80 -5.29
C TRP A 302 -4.53 3.15 -5.83
N ILE A 303 -4.45 3.30 -7.16
CA ILE A 303 -4.83 4.52 -7.88
C ILE A 303 -5.94 4.19 -8.85
N CYS A 304 -7.04 4.95 -8.79
CA CYS A 304 -8.21 4.70 -9.64
C CYS A 304 -7.95 5.00 -11.11
N GLN A 305 -8.81 4.45 -11.98
CA GLN A 305 -8.76 4.63 -13.43
C GLN A 305 -8.96 6.08 -13.90
N ILE A 306 -9.46 6.98 -13.03
CA ILE A 306 -9.56 8.41 -13.33
C ILE A 306 -8.20 9.10 -13.16
N CYS A 307 -7.51 8.81 -12.06
CA CYS A 307 -6.20 9.42 -11.77
C CYS A 307 -5.11 8.83 -12.66
N GLN A 308 -5.22 7.54 -12.98
CA GLN A 308 -4.30 6.84 -13.87
C GLN A 308 -5.05 6.14 -15.02
N PRO A 309 -5.46 6.88 -16.06
CA PRO A 309 -6.14 6.30 -17.21
C PRO A 309 -5.22 5.31 -17.94
N ARG A 310 -5.74 4.13 -18.27
CA ARG A 310 -4.98 3.16 -19.08
C ARG A 310 -4.75 3.71 -20.48
N LYS A 311 -3.50 3.66 -20.96
CA LYS A 311 -3.16 3.96 -22.35
C LYS A 311 -3.83 2.92 -23.27
N LYS A 312 -4.95 3.26 -23.93
CA LYS A 312 -5.67 2.41 -24.90
C LYS A 312 -4.87 2.08 -26.19
N GLY A 313 -3.57 2.38 -26.24
CA GLY A 313 -2.75 2.27 -27.45
C GLY A 313 -2.64 0.86 -28.03
N LYS A 314 -2.72 -0.20 -27.21
CA LYS A 314 -2.56 -1.58 -27.71
C LYS A 314 -3.81 -2.15 -28.37
N LYS A 315 -5.03 -1.81 -27.89
CA LYS A 315 -6.29 -2.34 -28.47
C LYS A 315 -6.57 -1.78 -29.87
N LEU A 316 -6.41 -0.47 -30.07
CA LEU A 316 -6.60 0.15 -31.39
C LEU A 316 -5.57 -0.31 -32.43
N LEU A 317 -4.30 -0.52 -32.02
CA LEU A 317 -3.27 -1.06 -32.91
C LEU A 317 -3.54 -2.52 -33.25
N HIS A 318 -4.00 -3.34 -32.29
CA HIS A 318 -4.40 -4.72 -32.56
C HIS A 318 -5.66 -4.81 -33.43
N GLU A 319 -6.66 -3.96 -33.21
CA GLU A 319 -7.86 -3.89 -34.05
C GLU A 319 -7.53 -3.45 -35.47
N LYS A 320 -6.71 -2.40 -35.63
CA LYS A 320 -6.22 -1.98 -36.96
C LYS A 320 -5.40 -3.09 -37.62
N ALA A 321 -4.50 -3.75 -36.91
CA ALA A 321 -3.71 -4.87 -37.44
C ALA A 321 -4.61 -6.06 -37.83
N ALA A 322 -5.62 -6.38 -37.04
CA ALA A 322 -6.60 -7.43 -37.34
C ALA A 322 -7.52 -7.06 -38.51
N GLN A 323 -7.87 -5.78 -38.66
CA GLN A 323 -8.63 -5.27 -39.80
C GLN A 323 -7.81 -5.34 -41.09
N ILE A 324 -6.52 -4.98 -41.03
CA ILE A 324 -5.58 -5.09 -42.15
C ILE A 324 -5.39 -6.56 -42.54
N LYS A 325 -5.14 -7.46 -41.59
CA LYS A 325 -5.04 -8.91 -41.85
C LYS A 325 -6.29 -9.49 -42.51
N ARG A 326 -7.49 -9.06 -42.09
CA ARG A 326 -8.77 -9.47 -42.71
C ARG A 326 -8.88 -9.00 -44.16
N ARG A 327 -8.38 -7.82 -44.50
CA ARG A 327 -8.35 -7.32 -45.89
C ARG A 327 -7.44 -8.15 -46.79
N TYR A 328 -6.28 -8.59 -46.29
CA TYR A 328 -5.32 -9.39 -47.06
C TYR A 328 -5.66 -10.89 -47.13
N ASN A 329 -6.47 -11.41 -46.20
CA ASN A 329 -6.97 -12.79 -46.22
C ASN A 329 -8.27 -12.98 -47.01
N ALA A 330 -8.91 -11.90 -47.48
CA ALA A 330 -10.06 -12.03 -48.37
C ALA A 330 -9.57 -12.47 -49.75
N PRO A 331 -10.04 -13.61 -50.31
CA PRO A 331 -9.64 -14.03 -51.64
C PRO A 331 -10.10 -12.98 -52.67
N LEU A 332 -9.14 -12.35 -53.35
CA LEU A 332 -9.40 -11.49 -54.50
C LEU A 332 -10.07 -12.36 -55.57
N GLY A 333 -11.40 -12.21 -55.72
CA GLY A 333 -12.19 -12.98 -56.67
C GLY A 333 -11.69 -12.77 -58.10
N ARG A 334 -11.42 -13.88 -58.80
CA ARG A 334 -11.18 -13.88 -60.25
C ARG A 334 -12.48 -13.47 -60.95
N PRO A 335 -12.52 -12.39 -61.76
CA PRO A 335 -13.73 -12.03 -62.47
C PRO A 335 -14.07 -13.09 -63.53
N LYS A 336 -15.29 -13.63 -63.49
CA LYS A 336 -15.86 -14.48 -64.55
C LYS A 336 -16.21 -13.59 -65.74
N ASN A 337 -15.41 -13.63 -66.80
CA ASN A 337 -15.78 -13.10 -68.11
C ASN A 337 -16.97 -13.88 -68.66
N ARG A 338 -18.17 -13.28 -68.64
CA ARG A 338 -19.29 -13.67 -69.50
C ARG A 338 -19.08 -13.00 -70.85
N TYR A 339 -18.56 -13.74 -71.83
CA TYR A 339 -18.73 -13.38 -73.23
C TYR A 339 -20.10 -13.88 -73.68
N THR A 340 -21.02 -12.94 -73.89
CA THR A 340 -22.23 -13.13 -74.67
C THR A 340 -21.86 -13.11 -76.14
N ASN A 341 -21.96 -14.25 -76.83
CA ASN A 341 -21.97 -14.30 -78.29
C ASN A 341 -23.35 -13.81 -78.79
N ALA A 342 -23.35 -12.72 -79.54
CA ALA A 342 -24.37 -12.36 -80.50
C ALA A 342 -23.70 -12.27 -81.88
N PHE A 343 -24.46 -12.55 -82.94
CA PHE A 343 -24.09 -12.80 -84.36
C PHE A 343 -23.66 -14.27 -84.59
N ASN A 344 -24.40 -15.13 -85.30
CA ASN A 344 -25.38 -14.98 -86.38
C ASN A 344 -26.58 -15.92 -86.21
#